data_AF-A0A958V3E1-F1
#
_entry.id   AF-A0A958V3E1-F1
#
_cell.length_a   1.000
_cell.length_b   1.000
_cell.length_c   1.000
_cell.angle_alpha   90.00
_cell.angle_beta   90.00
_cell.angle_gamma   90.00
#
_symmetry.space_group_name_H-M   'P 1'
#
loop_
_entity.id
_entity.type
_entity.pdbx_description
1 polymer ?
#
loop_
_entity_poly.entity_id
_entity_poly.type
_entity_poly.pdbx_seq_one_letter_code
_entity_poly.pdbx_strand_id
1 'polypeptide(L)'
;MKRINLIGYLMIILSSFLFIQCTSDPIAGPAGTDGTNGIDGTDGVDGVGVQECIACHSDTHRDPIIDAFLTTKHASGSSWGRGTSASCAACHNNEGFIDYIETGAVAVDGYGVSNPLNCNGCHDKHRSFDFATDGNDMAIRTLDAVNFAVFAEDDTVDDYTLDYGDASNLCANCHQPRRGAPEADENGKYTNTSTHWGP
;
A
#
# COMPACT_ATOMS: atom_id res chain seq x y z
N MET A 1 -65.57 64.73 46.49
CA MET A 1 -64.15 65.11 46.32
C MET A 1 -63.40 64.76 47.61
N LYS A 2 -62.74 63.59 47.67
CA LYS A 2 -61.97 63.21 48.86
C LYS A 2 -60.63 63.95 48.83
N ARG A 3 -60.37 64.73 49.89
CA ARG A 3 -59.14 65.50 50.09
C ARG A 3 -57.96 64.52 50.13
N ILE A 4 -57.13 64.54 49.09
CA ILE A 4 -55.94 63.69 49.00
C ILE A 4 -54.90 64.29 49.94
N ASN A 5 -54.59 63.62 51.04
CA ASN A 5 -53.58 64.05 52.02
C ASN A 5 -52.18 63.89 51.40
N LEU A 6 -51.79 64.83 50.53
CA LEU A 6 -50.51 64.84 49.81
C LEU A 6 -49.31 64.70 50.77
N ILE A 7 -49.42 65.29 51.96
CA ILE A 7 -48.40 65.23 53.02
C ILE A 7 -48.22 63.80 53.56
N GLY A 8 -49.30 63.03 53.71
CA GLY A 8 -49.22 61.64 54.16
C GLY A 8 -48.52 60.74 53.13
N TYR A 9 -48.83 60.94 51.85
CA TYR A 9 -48.14 60.22 50.77
C TYR A 9 -46.68 60.65 50.62
N LEU A 10 -46.37 61.95 50.80
CA LEU A 10 -44.99 62.43 50.78
C LEU A 10 -44.17 61.83 51.91
N MET A 11 -44.73 61.73 53.12
CA MET A 11 -44.07 61.09 54.26
C MET A 11 -43.83 59.59 54.04
N ILE A 12 -44.77 58.88 53.41
CA ILE A 12 -44.61 57.46 53.05
C ILE A 12 -43.52 57.30 51.98
N ILE A 13 -43.48 58.15 50.95
CA ILE A 13 -42.42 58.11 49.94
C ILE A 13 -41.05 58.46 50.56
N LEU A 14 -40.97 59.51 51.40
CA LEU A 14 -39.72 59.92 52.04
C LEU A 14 -39.17 58.86 53.00
N SER A 15 -40.04 58.15 53.73
CA SER A 15 -39.66 57.03 54.61
C SER A 15 -39.26 55.76 53.85
N SER A 16 -39.75 55.58 52.62
CA SER A 16 -39.34 54.49 51.73
C SER A 16 -37.89 54.65 51.22
N PHE A 17 -37.38 55.89 51.15
CA PHE A 17 -35.98 56.17 50.77
C PHE A 17 -34.96 55.92 51.90
N LEU A 18 -35.40 55.79 53.16
CA LEU A 18 -34.53 55.54 54.32
C LEU A 18 -34.04 54.07 54.42
N PHE A 19 -34.61 53.15 53.64
CA PHE A 19 -34.22 51.73 53.62
C PHE A 19 -33.31 51.32 52.45
N ILE A 20 -32.82 52.28 51.65
CA ILE A 20 -31.92 52.01 50.50
C ILE A 20 -30.44 51.97 50.91
N GLN A 21 -30.08 52.23 52.17
CA GLN A 21 -28.67 52.41 52.59
C GLN A 21 -27.99 51.18 53.23
N CYS A 22 -28.48 49.97 52.97
CA CYS A 22 -27.73 48.75 53.28
C CYS A 22 -27.53 47.90 52.01
N THR A 23 -26.83 48.45 51.02
CA THR A 23 -26.01 47.60 50.15
C THR A 23 -24.73 47.32 50.93
N SER A 24 -24.61 46.16 51.57
CA SER A 24 -23.28 45.58 51.68
C SER A 24 -22.89 45.29 50.23
N ASP A 25 -22.16 46.22 49.60
CA ASP A 25 -21.48 45.89 48.35
C ASP A 25 -20.74 44.58 48.63
N PRO A 26 -20.99 43.50 47.87
CA PRO A 26 -20.05 42.41 47.91
C PRO A 26 -18.75 43.03 47.40
N ILE A 27 -17.81 43.30 48.31
CA ILE A 27 -16.41 43.42 47.94
C ILE A 27 -16.13 42.07 47.31
N ALA A 28 -16.14 42.01 45.98
CA ALA A 28 -15.66 40.86 45.26
C ALA A 28 -14.23 40.67 45.76
N GLY A 29 -14.00 39.62 46.55
CA GLY A 29 -12.64 39.21 46.89
C GLY A 29 -11.86 39.05 45.59
N PRO A 30 -10.54 39.27 45.61
CA PRO A 30 -9.73 39.01 44.42
C PRO A 30 -10.07 37.61 43.89
N ALA A 31 -10.24 37.50 42.57
CA ALA A 31 -10.41 36.20 41.94
C ALA A 31 -9.30 35.28 42.44
N GLY A 32 -9.67 34.08 42.92
CA GLY A 32 -8.67 33.07 43.25
C GLY A 32 -7.76 32.90 42.03
N THR A 33 -6.45 32.82 42.25
CA THR A 33 -5.51 32.56 41.17
C THR A 33 -5.93 31.30 40.44
N ASP A 34 -5.97 31.34 39.11
CA ASP A 34 -6.19 30.16 38.30
C ASP A 34 -5.21 29.06 38.74
N GLY A 35 -5.73 27.84 38.89
CA GLY A 35 -4.87 26.69 39.18
C GLY A 35 -3.82 26.55 38.08
N THR A 36 -2.60 26.16 38.44
CA THR A 36 -1.59 25.80 37.44
C THR A 36 -2.12 24.65 36.61
N ASN A 37 -2.02 24.74 35.28
CA ASN A 37 -2.24 23.59 34.42
C ASN A 37 -1.39 22.41 34.92
N GLY A 38 -1.98 21.21 34.88
CA GLY A 38 -1.23 19.99 35.17
C GLY A 38 -0.02 19.87 34.24
N ILE A 39 1.00 19.14 34.68
CA ILE A 39 2.13 18.79 33.81
C ILE A 39 1.59 17.83 32.75
N ASP A 40 1.84 18.12 31.48
CA ASP A 40 1.53 17.18 30.41
C ASP A 40 2.22 15.83 30.68
N GLY A 41 1.52 14.74 30.37
CA GLY A 41 2.08 13.39 30.52
C GLY A 41 3.31 13.23 29.63
N THR A 42 4.21 12.32 30.01
CA THR A 42 5.30 11.91 29.13
C THR A 42 4.72 11.11 27.97
N ASP A 43 5.06 11.47 26.74
CA ASP A 43 4.74 10.65 25.58
C ASP A 43 5.28 9.23 25.79
N GLY A 44 4.53 8.23 25.31
CA GLY A 44 4.98 6.85 25.32
C GLY A 44 6.24 6.66 24.49
N VAL A 45 7.01 5.61 24.78
CA VAL A 45 8.13 5.21 23.93
C VAL A 45 7.59 4.83 22.55
N ASP A 46 8.12 5.43 21.48
CA ASP A 46 7.81 5.01 20.11
C ASP A 46 8.03 3.50 19.95
N GLY A 47 7.07 2.81 19.36
CA GLY A 47 7.16 1.36 19.17
C GLY A 47 8.34 1.00 18.28
N VAL A 48 9.26 0.17 18.77
CA VAL A 48 10.56 -0.20 18.17
C VAL A 48 10.48 -0.97 16.83
N GLY A 49 9.32 -1.01 16.17
CA GLY A 49 9.12 -1.72 14.89
C GLY A 49 8.34 -0.94 13.83
N VAL A 50 7.72 0.20 14.16
CA VAL A 50 6.91 0.96 13.20
C VAL A 50 7.79 1.67 12.16
N GLN A 51 8.98 2.12 12.57
CA GLN A 51 9.93 2.80 11.69
C GLN A 51 10.46 1.88 10.58
N GLU A 52 10.63 0.59 10.87
CA GLU A 52 11.03 -0.40 9.86
C GLU A 52 9.95 -0.58 8.79
N CYS A 53 8.66 -0.57 9.19
CA CYS A 53 7.55 -0.61 8.23
C CYS A 53 7.48 0.69 7.41
N ILE A 54 7.58 1.86 8.04
CA ILE A 54 7.45 3.17 7.38
C ILE A 54 8.61 3.43 6.39
N ALA A 55 9.78 2.82 6.63
CA ALA A 55 10.92 2.89 5.70
C ALA A 55 10.54 2.46 4.27
N CYS A 56 9.61 1.50 4.14
CA CYS A 56 9.10 1.02 2.85
C CYS A 56 7.66 1.47 2.55
N HIS A 57 6.82 1.64 3.57
CA HIS A 57 5.39 1.95 3.40
C HIS A 57 5.04 3.45 3.42
N SER A 58 6.03 4.34 3.54
CA SER A 58 5.81 5.78 3.40
C SER A 58 5.51 6.18 1.96
N ASP A 59 4.71 7.24 1.78
CA ASP A 59 4.46 7.83 0.45
C ASP A 59 5.77 8.28 -0.21
N THR A 60 6.71 8.82 0.55
CA THR A 60 8.05 9.19 0.05
C THR A 60 8.85 8.01 -0.52
N HIS A 61 8.59 6.79 -0.05
CA HIS A 61 9.21 5.58 -0.62
C HIS A 61 8.38 5.02 -1.78
N ARG A 62 7.05 5.02 -1.67
CA ARG A 62 6.15 4.36 -2.63
C ARG A 62 5.86 5.19 -3.87
N ASP A 63 5.71 6.50 -3.74
CA ASP A 63 5.31 7.37 -4.86
C ASP A 63 6.30 7.28 -6.03
N PRO A 64 7.64 7.34 -5.84
CA PRO A 64 8.58 7.17 -6.94
C PRO A 64 8.49 5.79 -7.62
N ILE A 65 8.14 4.73 -6.87
CA ILE A 65 7.98 3.38 -7.40
C ILE A 65 6.70 3.28 -8.23
N ILE A 66 5.60 3.87 -7.75
CA ILE A 66 4.33 3.95 -8.47
C ILE A 66 4.53 4.72 -9.78
N ASP A 67 5.19 5.87 -9.72
CA ASP A 67 5.48 6.68 -10.91
C ASP A 67 6.34 5.91 -11.91
N ALA A 68 7.40 5.23 -11.45
CA ALA A 68 8.24 4.39 -12.30
C ALA A 68 7.43 3.26 -12.95
N PHE A 69 6.59 2.55 -12.17
CA PHE A 69 5.76 1.46 -12.66
C PHE A 69 4.83 1.90 -13.79
N LEU A 70 4.21 3.09 -13.66
CA LEU A 70 3.31 3.64 -14.68
C LEU A 70 4.00 3.90 -16.02
N THR A 71 5.33 4.04 -16.05
CA THR A 71 6.10 4.17 -17.31
C THR A 71 6.40 2.83 -17.99
N THR A 72 6.23 1.70 -17.29
CA THR A 72 6.56 0.38 -17.82
C THR A 72 5.54 -0.11 -18.84
N LYS A 73 5.90 -1.15 -19.62
CA LYS A 73 4.96 -1.82 -20.52
C LYS A 73 3.96 -2.73 -19.80
N HIS A 74 4.22 -3.10 -18.55
CA HIS A 74 3.21 -3.79 -17.74
C HIS A 74 2.00 -2.88 -17.47
N ALA A 75 2.24 -1.60 -17.16
CA ALA A 75 1.17 -0.63 -16.95
C ALA A 75 0.62 -0.02 -18.25
N SER A 76 1.49 0.33 -19.21
CA SER A 76 1.12 1.14 -20.39
C SER A 76 1.03 0.36 -21.71
N GLY A 77 1.42 -0.92 -21.72
CA GLY A 77 1.42 -1.76 -22.90
C GLY A 77 0.02 -2.29 -23.25
N SER A 78 -0.05 -3.02 -24.36
CA SER A 78 -1.28 -3.66 -24.85
C SER A 78 -1.20 -5.20 -24.91
N SER A 79 -0.04 -5.78 -24.56
CA SER A 79 0.16 -7.24 -24.57
C SER A 79 -0.84 -7.98 -23.67
N TRP A 80 -1.29 -7.32 -22.60
CA TRP A 80 -2.31 -7.85 -21.70
C TRP A 80 -3.62 -8.20 -22.41
N GLY A 81 -3.93 -7.60 -23.56
CA GLY A 81 -5.11 -7.96 -24.37
C GLY A 81 -5.10 -9.41 -24.87
N ARG A 82 -3.96 -10.10 -24.81
CA ARG A 82 -3.81 -11.53 -25.14
C ARG A 82 -4.13 -12.45 -23.95
N GLY A 83 -4.19 -11.93 -22.73
CA GLY A 83 -4.29 -12.70 -21.50
C GLY A 83 -5.64 -13.39 -21.25
N THR A 84 -6.61 -13.28 -22.15
CA THR A 84 -7.84 -14.10 -22.08
C THR A 84 -7.55 -15.55 -22.47
N SER A 85 -6.55 -15.82 -23.32
CA SER A 85 -6.16 -17.19 -23.65
C SER A 85 -5.24 -17.79 -22.59
N ALA A 86 -5.47 -19.06 -22.24
CA ALA A 86 -4.64 -19.81 -21.29
C ALA A 86 -3.14 -19.72 -21.64
N SER A 87 -2.78 -19.93 -22.90
CA SER A 87 -1.39 -19.90 -23.37
C SER A 87 -0.67 -18.53 -23.23
N CYS A 88 -1.40 -17.46 -22.90
CA CYS A 88 -0.83 -16.13 -22.69
C CYS A 88 -1.11 -15.58 -21.28
N ALA A 89 -2.09 -16.15 -20.58
CA ALA A 89 -2.56 -15.64 -19.30
C ALA A 89 -1.49 -15.71 -18.20
N ALA A 90 -0.59 -16.70 -18.27
CA ALA A 90 0.51 -16.87 -17.31
C ALA A 90 1.45 -15.65 -17.25
N CYS A 91 1.45 -14.78 -18.27
CA CYS A 91 2.35 -13.62 -18.32
C CYS A 91 1.66 -12.31 -18.70
N HIS A 92 0.49 -12.38 -19.31
CA HIS A 92 -0.21 -11.23 -19.88
C HIS A 92 -1.63 -11.08 -19.34
N ASN A 93 -1.89 -11.61 -18.15
CA ASN A 93 -3.10 -11.38 -17.37
C ASN A 93 -2.68 -11.27 -15.91
N ASN A 94 -3.19 -10.29 -15.16
CA ASN A 94 -2.83 -10.16 -13.75
C ASN A 94 -3.30 -11.37 -12.94
N GLU A 95 -4.56 -11.77 -13.10
CA GLU A 95 -5.11 -12.92 -12.38
C GLU A 95 -4.48 -14.22 -12.87
N GLY A 96 -4.23 -14.33 -14.17
CA GLY A 96 -3.54 -15.49 -14.75
C GLY A 96 -2.10 -15.66 -14.25
N PHE A 97 -1.36 -14.57 -14.09
CA PHE A 97 -0.02 -14.62 -13.51
C PHE A 97 -0.06 -15.02 -12.03
N ILE A 98 -1.02 -14.50 -11.27
CA ILE A 98 -1.21 -14.89 -9.86
C ILE A 98 -1.48 -16.39 -9.75
N ASP A 99 -2.44 -16.91 -10.52
CA ASP A 99 -2.76 -18.34 -10.55
C ASP A 99 -1.52 -19.17 -10.91
N TYR A 100 -0.75 -18.72 -11.91
CA TYR A 100 0.46 -19.40 -12.34
C TYR A 100 1.53 -19.47 -11.25
N ILE A 101 1.78 -18.37 -10.54
CA ILE A 101 2.76 -18.36 -9.43
C ILE A 101 2.28 -19.18 -8.24
N GLU A 102 0.99 -19.14 -7.92
CA GLU A 102 0.45 -19.83 -6.74
C GLU A 102 0.25 -21.34 -6.97
N THR A 103 -0.03 -21.75 -8.21
CA THR A 103 -0.44 -23.14 -8.51
C THR A 103 0.41 -23.85 -9.56
N GLY A 104 1.28 -23.12 -10.26
CA GLY A 104 2.03 -23.61 -11.42
C GLY A 104 1.20 -23.72 -12.70
N ALA A 105 -0.07 -23.28 -12.69
CA ALA A 105 -0.98 -23.41 -13.82
C ALA A 105 -1.92 -22.21 -13.97
N VAL A 106 -2.50 -22.09 -15.16
CA VAL A 106 -3.55 -21.11 -15.47
C VAL A 106 -4.85 -21.83 -15.80
N ALA A 107 -5.98 -21.12 -15.75
CA ALA A 107 -7.26 -21.67 -16.19
C ALA A 107 -7.17 -22.19 -17.64
N VAL A 108 -7.46 -23.48 -17.83
CA VAL A 108 -7.33 -24.17 -19.14
C VAL A 108 -8.25 -23.57 -20.21
N ASP A 109 -9.43 -23.12 -19.81
CA ASP A 109 -10.40 -22.46 -20.69
C ASP A 109 -10.09 -20.96 -20.89
N GLY A 110 -9.02 -20.47 -20.25
CA GLY A 110 -8.65 -19.06 -20.22
C GLY A 110 -9.48 -18.23 -19.24
N TYR A 111 -9.47 -16.91 -19.45
CA TYR A 111 -10.08 -15.91 -18.58
C TYR A 111 -11.10 -15.09 -19.35
N GLY A 112 -12.27 -14.86 -18.75
CA GLY A 112 -13.34 -14.06 -19.37
C GLY A 112 -12.98 -12.58 -19.52
N VAL A 113 -12.03 -12.09 -18.74
CA VAL A 113 -11.48 -10.74 -18.77
C VAL A 113 -9.96 -10.83 -18.67
N SER A 114 -9.27 -9.91 -19.33
CA SER A 114 -7.84 -9.69 -19.14
C SER A 114 -7.59 -8.24 -18.76
N ASN A 115 -6.64 -8.04 -17.88
CA ASN A 115 -6.20 -6.75 -17.37
C ASN A 115 -4.66 -6.68 -17.41
N PRO A 116 -4.09 -5.46 -17.46
CA PRO A 116 -2.67 -5.27 -17.29
C PRO A 116 -2.18 -5.82 -15.95
N LEU A 117 -0.94 -6.29 -15.90
CA LEU A 117 -0.28 -6.55 -14.60
C LEU A 117 -0.35 -5.27 -13.78
N ASN A 118 -0.62 -5.44 -12.48
CA ASN A 118 -0.65 -4.35 -11.52
C ASN A 118 0.20 -4.71 -10.29
N CYS A 119 0.21 -3.84 -9.29
CA CYS A 119 1.01 -4.02 -8.08
C CYS A 119 0.78 -5.39 -7.43
N ASN A 120 -0.47 -5.86 -7.39
CA ASN A 120 -0.85 -7.13 -6.76
C ASN A 120 -0.48 -8.34 -7.61
N GLY A 121 -0.20 -8.16 -8.90
CA GLY A 121 0.34 -9.21 -9.75
C GLY A 121 1.73 -9.65 -9.27
N CYS A 122 2.55 -8.70 -8.79
CA CYS A 122 3.90 -8.99 -8.31
C CYS A 122 3.98 -9.10 -6.78
N HIS A 123 3.20 -8.30 -6.06
CA HIS A 123 3.23 -8.21 -4.60
C HIS A 123 2.03 -8.90 -3.95
N ASP A 124 2.27 -9.48 -2.79
CA ASP A 124 1.27 -10.03 -1.88
C ASP A 124 1.61 -9.60 -0.44
N LYS A 125 2.02 -10.55 0.41
CA LYS A 125 2.34 -10.35 1.82
C LYS A 125 3.77 -10.73 2.10
N HIS A 126 4.32 -10.13 3.14
CA HIS A 126 5.60 -10.57 3.69
C HIS A 126 5.51 -12.01 4.19
N ARG A 127 6.52 -12.82 3.85
CA ARG A 127 6.76 -14.17 4.37
C ARG A 127 7.24 -14.13 5.82
N SER A 128 8.00 -13.10 6.17
CA SER A 128 8.50 -12.85 7.52
C SER A 128 8.55 -11.35 7.81
N PHE A 129 8.46 -11.01 9.10
CA PHE A 129 8.73 -9.67 9.61
C PHE A 129 10.07 -9.59 10.36
N ASP A 130 10.84 -10.69 10.43
CA ASP A 130 12.23 -10.66 10.91
C ASP A 130 13.16 -10.41 9.71
N PHE A 131 13.19 -9.15 9.25
CA PHE A 131 14.00 -8.76 8.09
C PHE A 131 15.51 -8.86 8.34
N ALA A 132 15.96 -8.91 9.61
CA ALA A 132 17.36 -9.06 9.96
C ALA A 132 17.86 -10.50 9.75
N THR A 133 17.02 -11.48 10.06
CA THR A 133 17.34 -12.90 9.90
C THR A 133 16.97 -13.42 8.52
N ASP A 134 15.75 -13.09 8.05
CA ASP A 134 15.15 -13.70 6.86
C ASP A 134 15.35 -12.86 5.60
N GLY A 135 15.88 -11.64 5.75
CA GLY A 135 16.02 -10.66 4.67
C GLY A 135 14.71 -9.98 4.31
N ASN A 136 14.81 -8.92 3.50
CA ASN A 136 13.63 -8.23 2.98
C ASN A 136 13.16 -8.93 1.70
N ASP A 137 11.95 -9.46 1.73
CA ASP A 137 11.33 -10.14 0.60
C ASP A 137 10.52 -9.20 -0.30
N MET A 138 10.50 -7.90 0.00
CA MET A 138 9.74 -6.86 -0.68
C MET A 138 8.24 -7.19 -0.87
N ALA A 139 7.71 -8.12 -0.05
CA ALA A 139 6.40 -8.74 -0.21
C ALA A 139 6.11 -9.23 -1.64
N ILE A 140 7.12 -9.63 -2.43
CA ILE A 140 6.89 -10.18 -3.77
C ILE A 140 6.44 -11.64 -3.72
N ARG A 141 5.66 -12.09 -4.70
CA ARG A 141 4.97 -13.40 -4.62
C ARG A 141 5.91 -14.60 -4.52
N THR A 142 7.03 -14.60 -5.22
CA THR A 142 8.02 -15.68 -5.13
C THR A 142 9.44 -15.12 -5.25
N LEU A 143 10.35 -15.72 -4.47
CA LEU A 143 11.80 -15.58 -4.60
C LEU A 143 12.42 -16.88 -5.12
N ASP A 144 11.59 -17.90 -5.37
CA ASP A 144 12.04 -19.25 -5.68
C ASP A 144 12.66 -19.30 -7.07
N ALA A 145 13.63 -20.19 -7.22
CA ALA A 145 14.27 -20.44 -8.49
C ALA A 145 13.24 -20.84 -9.58
N VAL A 146 13.48 -20.39 -10.81
CA VAL A 146 12.57 -20.59 -11.94
C VAL A 146 13.10 -21.67 -12.87
N ASN A 147 12.30 -22.71 -13.10
CA ASN A 147 12.57 -23.67 -14.17
C ASN A 147 12.10 -23.09 -15.50
N PHE A 148 12.96 -23.14 -16.52
CA PHE A 148 12.58 -22.64 -17.84
C PHE A 148 11.55 -23.57 -18.50
N ALA A 149 10.35 -23.03 -18.77
CA ALA A 149 9.23 -23.74 -19.36
C ALA A 149 9.56 -24.32 -20.74
N VAL A 150 10.51 -23.73 -21.44
CA VAL A 150 10.99 -24.20 -22.74
C VAL A 150 11.69 -25.57 -22.70
N PHE A 151 12.22 -25.96 -21.54
CA PHE A 151 12.88 -27.25 -21.33
C PHE A 151 11.95 -28.26 -20.64
N ALA A 152 10.89 -27.78 -19.97
CA ALA A 152 9.92 -28.64 -19.29
C ALA A 152 9.06 -29.50 -20.24
N GLU A 153 9.01 -29.18 -21.54
CA GLU A 153 8.29 -29.97 -22.56
C GLU A 153 9.21 -30.83 -23.44
N ASP A 154 10.53 -30.75 -23.25
CA ASP A 154 11.51 -31.47 -24.05
C ASP A 154 12.42 -32.33 -23.16
N ASP A 155 12.04 -33.61 -23.00
CA ASP A 155 12.79 -34.63 -22.25
C ASP A 155 14.24 -34.85 -22.75
N THR A 156 14.65 -34.21 -23.86
CA THR A 156 16.00 -34.29 -24.40
C THR A 156 16.91 -33.14 -23.98
N VAL A 157 16.39 -32.12 -23.28
CA VAL A 157 17.17 -31.02 -22.75
C VAL A 157 17.24 -31.12 -21.22
N ASP A 158 18.44 -31.00 -20.65
CA ASP A 158 18.59 -30.95 -19.20
C ASP A 158 17.80 -29.76 -18.62
N ASP A 159 17.01 -30.02 -17.58
CA ASP A 159 16.29 -28.99 -16.85
C ASP A 159 17.26 -27.87 -16.44
N TYR A 160 16.98 -26.65 -16.89
CA TYR A 160 17.73 -25.48 -16.48
C TYR A 160 16.90 -24.64 -15.50
N THR A 161 17.41 -24.55 -14.28
CA THR A 161 16.88 -23.72 -13.22
C THR A 161 17.67 -22.41 -13.13
N LEU A 162 16.98 -21.28 -13.28
CA LEU A 162 17.54 -19.96 -13.04
C LEU A 162 17.27 -19.54 -11.59
N ASP A 163 18.33 -19.23 -10.86
CA ASP A 163 18.23 -18.69 -9.51
C ASP A 163 19.20 -17.53 -9.31
N TYR A 164 18.65 -16.32 -9.12
CA TYR A 164 19.41 -15.14 -8.74
C TYR A 164 19.46 -14.92 -7.23
N GLY A 165 18.71 -15.72 -6.45
CA GLY A 165 18.58 -15.59 -5.00
C GLY A 165 17.82 -14.34 -4.54
N ASP A 166 17.12 -13.66 -5.44
CA ASP A 166 16.45 -12.38 -5.17
C ASP A 166 15.17 -12.19 -6.00
N ALA A 167 14.62 -10.98 -5.93
CA ALA A 167 13.39 -10.59 -6.60
C ALA A 167 13.40 -10.73 -8.13
N SER A 168 14.57 -10.87 -8.75
CA SER A 168 14.70 -11.10 -10.18
C SER A 168 14.05 -12.42 -10.62
N ASN A 169 13.98 -13.41 -9.72
CA ASN A 169 13.33 -14.69 -9.99
C ASN A 169 11.85 -14.54 -10.34
N LEU A 170 11.12 -13.60 -9.69
CA LEU A 170 9.73 -13.32 -10.06
C LEU A 170 9.60 -12.93 -11.54
N CYS A 171 10.49 -12.06 -12.02
CA CYS A 171 10.50 -11.57 -13.40
C CYS A 171 10.80 -12.69 -14.40
N ALA A 172 11.68 -13.62 -14.02
CA ALA A 172 12.11 -14.74 -14.86
C ALA A 172 10.99 -15.74 -15.18
N ASN A 173 9.92 -15.78 -14.40
CA ASN A 173 8.73 -16.59 -14.70
C ASN A 173 8.10 -16.22 -16.06
N CYS A 174 8.18 -14.96 -16.46
CA CYS A 174 7.60 -14.45 -17.69
C CYS A 174 8.65 -14.11 -18.75
N HIS A 175 9.78 -13.54 -18.34
CA HIS A 175 10.85 -13.07 -19.23
C HIS A 175 11.85 -14.20 -19.54
N GLN A 176 11.30 -15.32 -19.98
CA GLN A 176 12.04 -16.48 -20.44
C GLN A 176 11.91 -16.63 -21.97
N PRO A 177 12.92 -17.20 -22.64
CA PRO A 177 12.78 -17.58 -24.03
C PRO A 177 11.63 -18.58 -24.18
N ARG A 178 10.75 -18.37 -25.16
CA ARG A 178 9.61 -19.26 -25.42
C ARG A 178 9.97 -20.43 -26.33
N ARG A 179 11.19 -20.46 -26.87
CA ARG A 179 11.72 -21.52 -27.73
C ARG A 179 13.20 -21.77 -27.47
N GLY A 180 13.59 -23.04 -27.57
CA GLY A 180 14.97 -23.48 -27.44
C GLY A 180 15.86 -22.90 -28.53
N ALA A 181 17.17 -23.13 -28.40
CA ALA A 181 18.13 -22.67 -29.38
C ALA A 181 17.87 -23.30 -30.76
N PRO A 182 18.03 -22.53 -31.86
CA PRO A 182 17.98 -23.11 -33.19
C PRO A 182 19.11 -24.13 -33.35
N GLU A 183 18.81 -25.23 -34.04
CA GLU A 183 19.81 -26.25 -34.36
C GLU A 183 20.88 -25.68 -35.31
N ALA A 184 22.14 -26.05 -35.06
CA ALA A 184 23.24 -25.70 -35.94
C ALA A 184 23.30 -26.62 -37.16
N ASP A 185 23.68 -26.09 -38.31
CA ASP A 185 24.01 -26.86 -39.50
C ASP A 185 25.31 -27.66 -39.33
N GLU A 186 25.66 -28.46 -40.33
CA GLU A 186 26.87 -29.29 -40.35
C GLU A 186 28.18 -28.50 -40.18
N ASN A 187 28.16 -27.18 -40.37
CA ASN A 187 29.31 -26.28 -40.20
C ASN A 187 29.29 -25.53 -38.85
N GLY A 188 28.36 -25.87 -37.96
CA GLY A 188 28.19 -25.20 -36.67
C GLY A 188 27.52 -23.82 -36.77
N LYS A 189 26.84 -23.51 -37.87
CA LYS A 189 26.10 -22.24 -38.03
C LYS A 189 24.62 -22.45 -37.83
N TYR A 190 23.97 -21.58 -37.07
CA TYR A 190 22.52 -21.59 -36.91
C TYR A 190 21.88 -20.42 -37.68
N THR A 191 20.67 -20.64 -38.17
CA THR A 191 19.81 -19.57 -38.70
C THR A 191 18.67 -19.34 -37.73
N ASN A 192 18.64 -18.17 -37.09
CA ASN A 192 17.49 -17.81 -36.26
C ASN A 192 16.34 -17.28 -37.12
N THR A 193 15.29 -18.08 -37.29
CA THR A 193 14.01 -17.66 -37.90
C THR A 193 12.91 -17.41 -36.88
N SER A 194 13.19 -17.63 -35.59
CA SER A 194 12.22 -17.50 -34.50
C SER A 194 12.24 -16.09 -33.92
N THR A 195 11.07 -15.45 -33.84
CA THR A 195 10.88 -14.23 -33.05
C THR A 195 10.77 -14.49 -31.55
N HIS A 196 11.00 -15.73 -31.12
CA HIS A 196 10.73 -16.23 -29.77
C HIS A 196 11.94 -16.99 -29.18
N TRP A 197 13.09 -16.97 -29.86
CA TRP A 197 14.36 -17.44 -29.32
C TRP A 197 15.13 -16.26 -28.72
N GLY A 198 15.72 -16.47 -27.53
CA GLY A 198 16.35 -15.41 -26.74
C GLY A 198 15.35 -14.57 -25.92
N PRO A 199 15.86 -13.65 -25.09
CA PRO A 199 15.04 -12.69 -24.34
C PRO A 199 14.39 -11.61 -25.23
#